data_AF-A0A538DCJ3-F1
#
_entry.id   AF-A0A538DCJ3-F1
#
_cell.length_a   1.000
_cell.length_b   1.000
_cell.length_c   1.000
_cell.angle_alpha   90.00
_cell.angle_beta   90.00
_cell.angle_gamma   90.00
#
_symmetry.space_group_name_H-M   'P 1'
#
loop_
_entity.id
_entity.type
_entity.pdbx_description
1 polymer ?
#
loop_
_entity_poly.entity_id
_entity_poly.type
_entity_poly.pdbx_seq_one_letter_code
_entity_poly.pdbx_strand_id
1 'polypeptide(L)'
;MWSRQRASHEAIDIGTCLVAHPLLDALIRDGAFGRTHEVTLRCGANTGERLVLASPRAKGIVVAEDVIVVSRDAPRRGGAACLHEDVAGVRFRISAGSFFQGRADGAAALVDAVGDYLSGSPSEGLAIDLYSGVGLFAATVLARWPAVLAVEQSASAVEDCRLNAPGARVVRGDVDKWQPEAASVVVADPSRHGLGPAAADRVAATGAARVVLVSCDPAAFGRDVALLQARGYALRALRVVDLFPQTSHVEVVSRFDRE
;
A
#
# COMPACT_ATOMS: atom_id res chain seq x y z
N MET A 1 -22.21 4.83 13.57
CA MET A 1 -20.76 4.58 13.75
C MET A 1 -20.11 5.89 14.17
N TRP A 2 -19.05 5.88 14.98
CA TRP A 2 -18.45 7.12 15.49
C TRP A 2 -17.13 7.47 14.79
N SER A 3 -16.99 8.70 14.32
CA SER A 3 -15.69 9.30 13.95
C SER A 3 -15.15 10.16 15.09
N ARG A 4 -13.90 10.62 15.02
CA ARG A 4 -13.34 11.54 16.01
C ARG A 4 -13.32 12.97 15.49
N GLN A 5 -13.72 13.92 16.34
CA GLN A 5 -13.50 15.32 16.05
C GLN A 5 -12.00 15.62 15.95
N ARG A 6 -11.61 16.52 15.03
CA ARG A 6 -10.20 16.90 14.85
C ARG A 6 -9.59 17.38 16.17
N ALA A 7 -8.42 16.83 16.51
CA ALA A 7 -7.69 17.12 17.75
C ALA A 7 -8.47 16.82 19.05
N SER A 8 -9.42 15.88 19.01
CA SER A 8 -10.21 15.45 20.17
C SER A 8 -10.40 13.92 20.18
N HIS A 9 -10.70 13.37 21.36
CA HIS A 9 -11.16 11.99 21.52
C HIS A 9 -12.70 11.88 21.48
N GLU A 10 -13.39 13.00 21.31
CA GLU A 10 -14.84 13.04 21.21
C GLU A 10 -15.34 12.31 19.97
N ALA A 11 -16.31 11.43 20.20
CA ALA A 11 -16.97 10.61 19.21
C ALA A 11 -18.13 11.39 18.57
N ILE A 12 -18.10 11.56 17.26
CA ILE A 12 -19.18 12.14 16.46
C ILE A 12 -19.93 11.00 15.77
N ASP A 13 -21.24 10.89 16.00
CA ASP A 13 -22.06 9.96 15.23
C ASP A 13 -22.20 10.51 13.81
N ILE A 14 -21.63 9.79 12.84
CA ILE A 14 -21.56 10.31 11.48
C ILE A 14 -22.81 10.00 10.66
N GLY A 15 -23.63 9.01 11.04
CA GLY A 15 -24.85 8.60 10.31
C GLY A 15 -24.61 8.08 8.89
N THR A 16 -23.86 8.83 8.07
CA THR A 16 -23.36 8.55 6.73
C THR A 16 -21.94 9.09 6.60
N CYS A 17 -21.14 8.54 5.69
CA CYS A 17 -19.79 9.03 5.41
C CYS A 17 -19.63 9.36 3.92
N LEU A 18 -19.67 10.64 3.59
CA LEU A 18 -19.66 11.13 2.19
C LEU A 18 -18.39 10.76 1.40
N VAL A 19 -17.28 10.53 2.10
CA VAL A 19 -16.01 10.13 1.49
C VAL A 19 -15.81 8.61 1.43
N ALA A 20 -16.67 7.84 2.10
CA ALA A 20 -16.61 6.39 2.09
C ALA A 20 -17.23 5.83 0.79
N HIS A 21 -16.72 4.68 0.35
CA HIS A 21 -17.36 3.94 -0.74
C HIS A 21 -18.79 3.52 -0.34
N PRO A 22 -19.78 3.50 -1.24
CA PRO A 22 -21.17 3.14 -0.91
C PRO A 22 -21.34 1.81 -0.17
N LEU A 23 -20.48 0.81 -0.48
CA LEU A 23 -20.47 -0.48 0.24
C LEU A 23 -20.09 -0.34 1.71
N LEU A 24 -19.18 0.59 2.03
CA LEU A 24 -18.78 0.88 3.40
C LEU A 24 -19.81 1.76 4.09
N ASP A 25 -20.37 2.75 3.39
CA ASP A 25 -21.43 3.62 3.92
C ASP A 25 -22.67 2.81 4.32
N ALA A 26 -23.04 1.78 3.54
CA ALA A 26 -24.09 0.84 3.92
C ALA A 26 -23.77 0.10 5.23
N LEU A 27 -22.51 -0.34 5.43
CA LEU A 27 -22.09 -0.95 6.71
C LEU A 27 -22.13 0.06 7.87
N ILE A 28 -21.80 1.33 7.62
CA ILE A 28 -21.84 2.41 8.61
C ILE A 28 -23.26 2.67 9.09
N ARG A 29 -24.23 2.69 8.15
CA ARG A 29 -25.65 2.93 8.42
C ARG A 29 -26.34 1.74 9.07
N ASP A 30 -26.16 0.56 8.48
CA ASP A 30 -27.03 -0.59 8.74
C ASP A 30 -26.38 -1.61 9.68
N GLY A 31 -25.05 -1.52 9.88
CA GLY A 31 -24.30 -2.42 10.74
C GLY A 31 -24.42 -2.08 12.23
N ALA A 32 -24.58 -3.11 13.06
CA ALA A 32 -24.44 -2.99 14.52
C ALA A 32 -23.10 -3.58 14.96
N PHE A 33 -22.27 -2.80 15.64
CA PHE A 33 -20.87 -3.17 15.95
C PHE A 33 -20.62 -3.55 17.42
N GLY A 34 -21.68 -3.73 18.21
CA GLY A 34 -21.59 -4.17 19.60
C GLY A 34 -20.73 -3.26 20.49
N ARG A 35 -20.00 -3.87 21.44
CA ARG A 35 -19.10 -3.17 22.40
C ARG A 35 -17.62 -3.26 21.98
N THR A 36 -17.36 -3.43 20.69
CA THR A 36 -15.99 -3.48 20.17
C THR A 36 -15.33 -2.11 20.27
N HIS A 37 -14.04 -2.06 20.61
CA HIS A 37 -13.31 -0.80 20.78
C HIS A 37 -13.04 -0.10 19.44
N GLU A 38 -12.71 -0.89 18.42
CA GLU A 38 -12.43 -0.41 17.07
C GLU A 38 -12.87 -1.46 16.05
N VAL A 39 -13.52 -1.00 14.99
CA VAL A 39 -13.81 -1.81 13.81
C VAL A 39 -13.17 -1.15 12.59
N THR A 40 -12.45 -1.94 11.80
CA THR A 40 -11.97 -1.54 10.48
C THR A 40 -12.91 -2.13 9.44
N LEU A 41 -13.58 -1.27 8.68
CA LEU A 41 -14.42 -1.68 7.56
C LEU A 41 -13.59 -1.62 6.28
N ARG A 42 -13.66 -2.69 5.47
CA ARG A 42 -12.95 -2.79 4.20
C ARG A 42 -13.90 -3.32 3.13
N CYS A 43 -13.68 -2.91 1.90
CA CYS A 43 -14.36 -3.48 0.74
C CYS A 43 -13.41 -3.54 -0.44
N GLY A 44 -13.66 -4.50 -1.34
CA GLY A 44 -13.19 -4.41 -2.71
C GLY A 44 -14.19 -3.59 -3.52
N ALA A 45 -13.79 -2.41 -3.98
CA ALA A 45 -14.64 -1.51 -4.75
C ALA A 45 -15.08 -2.14 -6.07
N ASN A 46 -14.19 -2.90 -6.74
CA ASN A 46 -14.49 -3.53 -8.02
C ASN A 46 -15.02 -4.98 -7.89
N THR A 47 -14.81 -5.62 -6.74
CA THR A 47 -15.27 -7.01 -6.50
C THR A 47 -16.59 -7.09 -5.73
N GLY A 48 -16.96 -6.03 -5.00
CA GLY A 48 -18.11 -6.01 -4.12
C GLY A 48 -17.90 -6.73 -2.79
N GLU A 49 -16.72 -7.33 -2.56
CA GLU A 49 -16.42 -8.03 -1.31
C GLU A 49 -16.39 -7.05 -0.13
N ARG A 50 -16.84 -7.48 1.04
CA ARG A 50 -16.93 -6.66 2.26
C ARG A 50 -16.35 -7.39 3.45
N LEU A 51 -15.58 -6.68 4.27
CA LEU A 51 -14.91 -7.25 5.44
C LEU A 51 -14.98 -6.31 6.64
N VAL A 52 -15.27 -6.86 7.81
CA VAL A 52 -15.18 -6.18 9.11
C VAL A 52 -14.09 -6.84 9.95
N LEU A 53 -13.05 -6.08 10.29
CA LEU A 53 -12.03 -6.47 11.25
C LEU A 53 -12.28 -5.79 12.59
N ALA A 54 -12.62 -6.58 13.59
CA ALA A 54 -12.93 -6.12 14.94
C ALA A 54 -11.72 -6.25 15.88
N SER A 55 -11.49 -5.23 16.71
CA SER A 55 -10.47 -5.23 17.76
C SER A 55 -11.11 -4.99 19.14
N PRO A 56 -10.93 -5.89 20.12
CA PRO A 56 -10.15 -7.14 20.07
C PRO A 56 -10.94 -8.33 19.48
N ARG A 57 -12.28 -8.32 19.60
CA ARG A 57 -13.16 -9.44 19.22
C ARG A 57 -14.39 -8.96 18.49
N ALA A 58 -14.90 -9.79 17.58
CA ALA A 58 -16.11 -9.58 16.80
C ALA A 58 -17.40 -9.99 17.54
N LYS A 59 -17.48 -9.71 18.86
CA LYS A 59 -18.65 -10.13 19.66
C LYS A 59 -19.79 -9.13 19.49
N GLY A 60 -20.96 -9.63 19.07
CA GLY A 60 -22.16 -8.81 18.93
C GLY A 60 -22.16 -7.90 17.70
N ILE A 61 -21.31 -8.21 16.71
CA ILE A 61 -21.36 -7.57 15.39
C ILE A 61 -22.49 -8.24 14.59
N VAL A 62 -23.41 -7.42 14.09
CA VAL A 62 -24.52 -7.82 13.21
C VAL A 62 -24.38 -7.00 11.93
N VAL A 63 -24.12 -7.70 10.84
CA VAL A 63 -23.94 -7.16 9.48
C VAL A 63 -24.59 -8.13 8.49
N ALA A 64 -24.73 -7.73 7.23
CA ALA A 64 -25.26 -8.60 6.18
C ALA A 64 -24.44 -9.92 6.04
N GLU A 65 -25.10 -10.99 5.61
CA GLU A 65 -24.52 -12.35 5.59
C GLU A 65 -23.30 -12.50 4.67
N ASP A 66 -23.24 -11.71 3.61
CA ASP A 66 -22.14 -11.70 2.64
C ASP A 66 -20.88 -10.96 3.15
N VAL A 67 -20.93 -10.39 4.36
CA VAL A 67 -19.83 -9.64 4.95
C VAL A 67 -18.93 -10.56 5.76
N ILE A 68 -17.64 -10.58 5.42
CA ILE A 68 -16.64 -11.36 6.14
C ILE A 68 -16.33 -10.68 7.48
N VAL A 69 -16.68 -11.31 8.60
CA VAL A 69 -16.35 -10.81 9.93
C VAL A 69 -15.14 -11.54 10.51
N VAL A 70 -14.17 -10.79 11.02
CA VAL A 70 -12.97 -11.31 11.68
C VAL A 70 -12.58 -10.52 12.91
N SER A 71 -11.94 -11.21 13.85
CA SER A 71 -11.33 -10.59 15.03
C SER A 71 -9.82 -10.48 14.82
N ARG A 72 -9.23 -9.36 15.23
CA ARG A 72 -7.77 -9.15 15.17
C ARG A 72 -7.00 -10.17 16.02
N ASP A 73 -7.54 -10.53 17.18
CA ASP A 73 -6.86 -11.39 18.16
C ASP A 73 -7.25 -12.87 18.08
N ALA A 74 -8.10 -13.27 17.12
CA ALA A 74 -8.53 -14.65 16.98
C ALA A 74 -7.97 -15.26 15.68
N PRO A 75 -7.09 -16.28 15.74
CA PRO A 75 -6.70 -17.02 14.56
C PRO A 75 -7.94 -17.71 13.96
N ARG A 76 -8.20 -17.50 12.67
CA ARG A 76 -9.22 -18.28 11.94
C ARG A 76 -8.72 -19.71 11.76
N ARG A 77 -9.57 -20.69 12.07
CA ARG A 77 -9.42 -22.05 11.51
C ARG A 77 -9.71 -21.95 10.01
N GLY A 78 -8.71 -22.23 9.16
CA GLY A 78 -8.86 -22.19 7.69
C GLY A 78 -8.12 -21.05 6.96
N GLY A 79 -7.23 -20.32 7.64
CA GLY A 79 -6.39 -19.27 7.04
C GLY A 79 -6.83 -17.84 7.38
N ALA A 80 -5.97 -16.86 7.09
CA ALA A 80 -6.28 -15.44 7.30
C ALA A 80 -7.44 -15.01 6.38
N ALA A 81 -8.47 -14.36 6.92
CA ALA A 81 -9.48 -13.75 6.08
C ALA A 81 -8.84 -12.70 5.17
N CYS A 82 -9.27 -12.70 3.92
CA CYS A 82 -8.82 -11.75 2.92
C CYS A 82 -10.03 -11.17 2.19
N LEU A 83 -9.78 -10.06 1.51
CA LEU A 83 -10.64 -9.51 0.47
C LEU A 83 -9.86 -9.49 -0.85
N HIS A 84 -10.57 -9.36 -1.96
CA HIS A 84 -10.00 -9.17 -3.27
C HIS A 84 -10.31 -7.78 -3.82
N GLU A 85 -9.35 -7.22 -4.56
CA GLU A 85 -9.54 -6.00 -5.33
C GLU A 85 -8.93 -6.16 -6.72
N ASP A 86 -9.60 -5.61 -7.75
CA ASP A 86 -9.09 -5.61 -9.11
C ASP A 86 -8.45 -4.23 -9.39
N VAL A 87 -7.14 -4.20 -9.67
CA VAL A 87 -6.38 -2.97 -9.97
C VAL A 87 -5.46 -3.22 -11.16
N ALA A 88 -5.51 -2.33 -12.16
CA ALA A 88 -4.64 -2.39 -13.35
C ALA A 88 -4.58 -3.78 -14.03
N GLY A 89 -5.71 -4.48 -14.08
CA GLY A 89 -5.82 -5.81 -14.71
C GLY A 89 -5.35 -6.98 -13.85
N VAL A 90 -4.93 -6.74 -12.61
CA VAL A 90 -4.50 -7.77 -11.64
C VAL A 90 -5.51 -7.86 -10.51
N ARG A 91 -5.88 -9.09 -10.14
CA ARG A 91 -6.68 -9.38 -8.95
C ARG A 91 -5.79 -9.59 -7.74
N PHE A 92 -5.83 -8.65 -6.80
CA PHE A 92 -5.05 -8.69 -5.58
C PHE A 92 -5.83 -9.39 -4.47
N ARG A 93 -5.25 -10.44 -3.89
CA ARG A 93 -5.62 -10.94 -2.57
C ARG A 93 -5.01 -10.04 -1.49
N ILE A 94 -5.84 -9.58 -0.56
CA ILE A 94 -5.44 -8.66 0.51
C ILE A 94 -5.91 -9.22 1.84
N SER A 95 -4.99 -9.68 2.68
CA SER A 95 -5.31 -10.17 4.02
C SER A 95 -5.89 -9.04 4.89
N ALA A 96 -6.79 -9.40 5.80
CA ALA A 96 -7.57 -8.45 6.61
C ALA A 96 -6.73 -7.42 7.39
N GLY A 97 -5.52 -7.80 7.81
CA GLY A 97 -4.56 -6.94 8.50
C GLY A 97 -3.50 -6.29 7.60
N SER A 98 -3.41 -6.67 6.32
CA SER A 98 -2.43 -6.10 5.38
C SER A 98 -2.87 -4.72 4.92
N PHE A 99 -1.91 -3.80 4.77
CA PHE A 99 -2.18 -2.51 4.15
C PHE A 99 -2.54 -2.68 2.67
N PHE A 100 -3.45 -1.83 2.19
CA PHE A 100 -3.72 -1.63 0.78
C PHE A 100 -4.18 -0.19 0.58
N GLN A 101 -4.06 0.31 -0.64
CA GLN A 101 -4.51 1.66 -0.98
C GLN A 101 -5.99 1.83 -0.64
N GLY A 102 -6.35 3.00 -0.09
CA GLY A 102 -7.71 3.27 0.41
C GLY A 102 -8.78 3.33 -0.69
N ARG A 103 -8.35 3.41 -1.96
CA ARG A 103 -9.22 3.43 -3.13
C ARG A 103 -8.59 2.65 -4.28
N ALA A 104 -9.40 1.91 -5.02
CA ALA A 104 -8.96 1.13 -6.19
C ALA A 104 -8.50 2.02 -7.35
N ASP A 105 -9.19 3.13 -7.60
CA ASP A 105 -8.81 4.11 -8.62
C ASP A 105 -7.51 4.86 -8.24
N GLY A 106 -7.31 5.15 -6.96
CA GLY A 106 -6.05 5.68 -6.43
C GLY A 106 -4.89 4.72 -6.62
N ALA A 107 -5.09 3.42 -6.36
CA ALA A 107 -4.09 2.38 -6.62
C ALA A 107 -3.73 2.31 -8.11
N ALA A 108 -4.74 2.37 -9.00
CA ALA A 108 -4.53 2.40 -10.45
C ALA A 108 -3.75 3.65 -10.89
N ALA A 109 -4.07 4.83 -10.34
CA ALA A 109 -3.35 6.07 -10.63
C ALA A 109 -1.88 6.02 -10.20
N LEU A 110 -1.57 5.36 -9.07
CA LEU A 110 -0.18 5.12 -8.67
C LEU A 110 0.54 4.15 -9.62
N VAL A 111 -0.11 3.05 -10.00
CA VAL A 111 0.41 2.10 -10.99
C VAL A 111 0.73 2.81 -12.31
N ASP A 112 -0.18 3.64 -12.80
CA ASP A 112 0.01 4.43 -14.03
C ASP A 112 1.18 5.41 -13.89
N ALA A 113 1.25 6.16 -12.77
CA ALA A 113 2.33 7.12 -12.54
C ALA A 113 3.71 6.45 -12.45
N VAL A 114 3.81 5.32 -11.76
CA VAL A 114 5.06 4.53 -11.70
C VAL A 114 5.40 3.94 -13.06
N GLY A 115 4.39 3.43 -13.78
CA GLY A 115 4.53 2.93 -15.16
C GLY A 115 5.09 3.97 -16.13
N ASP A 116 4.54 5.18 -16.09
CA ASP A 116 4.99 6.32 -16.89
C ASP A 116 6.44 6.67 -16.60
N TYR A 117 6.85 6.71 -15.33
CA TYR A 117 8.23 7.06 -14.97
C TYR A 117 9.23 5.97 -15.26
N LEU A 118 8.79 4.72 -15.28
CA LEU A 118 9.61 3.63 -15.75
C LEU A 118 9.57 3.47 -17.28
N SER A 119 8.71 4.19 -18.01
CA SER A 119 8.69 4.13 -19.47
C SER A 119 10.06 4.52 -20.06
N GLY A 120 10.50 3.77 -21.08
CA GLY A 120 11.81 3.94 -21.70
C GLY A 120 13.00 3.37 -20.91
N SER A 121 12.82 2.86 -19.68
CA SER A 121 13.86 2.06 -19.03
C SER A 121 13.98 0.70 -19.74
N PRO A 122 15.20 0.26 -20.11
CA PRO A 122 15.43 -1.09 -20.60
C PRO A 122 14.87 -2.10 -19.58
N SER A 123 13.97 -2.97 -20.02
CA SER A 123 13.38 -4.01 -19.16
C SER A 123 14.33 -5.21 -19.10
N GLU A 124 15.55 -4.96 -18.64
CA GLU A 124 16.64 -5.93 -18.49
C GLU A 124 17.11 -5.97 -17.03
N GLY A 125 17.75 -7.07 -16.65
CA GLY A 125 18.25 -7.25 -15.28
C GLY A 125 17.14 -7.35 -14.24
N LEU A 126 17.46 -6.92 -13.01
CA LEU A 126 16.58 -7.02 -11.85
C LEU A 126 15.83 -5.72 -11.60
N ALA A 127 14.51 -5.79 -11.45
CA ALA A 127 13.70 -4.74 -10.86
C ALA A 127 13.45 -5.02 -9.37
N ILE A 128 13.50 -3.99 -8.52
CA ILE A 128 13.28 -4.13 -7.09
C ILE A 128 12.08 -3.29 -6.64
N ASP A 129 11.19 -3.90 -5.87
CA ASP A 129 10.04 -3.29 -5.18
C ASP A 129 10.31 -3.25 -3.66
N LEU A 130 10.61 -2.08 -3.13
CA LEU A 130 10.89 -1.87 -1.70
C LEU A 130 9.63 -1.40 -0.98
N TYR A 131 9.38 -1.96 0.20
CA TYR A 131 8.11 -1.78 0.94
C TYR A 131 6.92 -2.28 0.11
N SER A 132 7.13 -3.40 -0.58
CA SER A 132 6.24 -3.92 -1.63
C SER A 132 4.81 -4.21 -1.16
N GLY A 133 4.55 -4.31 0.15
CA GLY A 133 3.22 -4.59 0.68
C GLY A 133 2.68 -5.90 0.11
N VAL A 134 1.48 -5.84 -0.46
CA VAL A 134 0.85 -6.99 -1.13
C VAL A 134 1.32 -7.21 -2.57
N GLY A 135 2.35 -6.47 -3.01
CA GLY A 135 2.97 -6.59 -4.33
C GLY A 135 2.30 -5.74 -5.42
N LEU A 136 1.80 -4.54 -5.10
CA LEU A 136 1.09 -3.69 -6.08
C LEU A 136 1.93 -3.44 -7.33
N PHE A 137 3.16 -2.95 -7.17
CA PHE A 137 4.05 -2.64 -8.30
C PHE A 137 4.74 -3.89 -8.85
N ALA A 138 5.16 -4.82 -7.97
CA ALA A 138 5.71 -6.13 -8.35
C ALA A 138 4.78 -6.92 -9.31
N ALA A 139 3.47 -6.94 -9.05
CA ALA A 139 2.50 -7.67 -9.86
C ALA A 139 2.06 -6.94 -11.13
N THR A 140 2.23 -5.62 -11.19
CA THR A 140 1.75 -4.78 -12.30
C THR A 140 2.92 -4.28 -13.14
N VAL A 141 3.48 -3.13 -12.79
CA VAL A 141 4.46 -2.40 -13.60
C VAL A 141 5.76 -3.18 -13.74
N LEU A 142 6.24 -3.78 -12.64
CA LEU A 142 7.55 -4.44 -12.61
C LEU A 142 7.51 -5.84 -13.22
N ALA A 143 6.32 -6.42 -13.45
CA ALA A 143 6.16 -7.75 -14.03
C ALA A 143 6.73 -7.88 -15.46
N ARG A 144 7.04 -6.76 -16.12
CA ARG A 144 7.69 -6.76 -17.44
C ARG A 144 9.21 -6.96 -17.39
N TRP A 145 9.85 -6.94 -16.21
CA TRP A 145 11.27 -7.26 -16.07
C TRP A 145 11.49 -8.77 -15.99
N PRO A 146 12.62 -9.28 -16.48
CA PRO A 146 12.91 -10.71 -16.45
C PRO A 146 13.12 -11.25 -15.03
N ALA A 147 13.50 -10.38 -14.08
CA ALA A 147 13.57 -10.71 -12.66
C ALA A 147 13.02 -9.56 -11.82
N VAL A 148 12.21 -9.91 -10.81
CA VAL A 148 11.64 -8.97 -9.84
C VAL A 148 11.98 -9.45 -8.43
N LEU A 149 12.44 -8.54 -7.57
CA LEU A 149 12.62 -8.77 -6.14
C LEU A 149 11.71 -7.83 -5.35
N ALA A 150 10.87 -8.38 -4.50
CA ALA A 150 10.00 -7.65 -3.60
C ALA A 150 10.49 -7.79 -2.15
N VAL A 151 10.66 -6.67 -1.43
CA VAL A 151 11.10 -6.64 -0.03
C VAL A 151 9.97 -6.07 0.83
N GLU A 152 9.52 -6.84 1.82
CA GLU A 152 8.43 -6.46 2.73
C GLU A 152 8.63 -7.05 4.12
N GLN A 153 8.30 -6.30 5.18
CA GLN A 153 8.49 -6.75 6.57
C GLN A 153 7.30 -7.52 7.14
N SER A 154 6.08 -7.16 6.72
CA SER A 154 4.82 -7.68 7.20
C SER A 154 4.57 -9.09 6.68
N ALA A 155 4.38 -10.05 7.60
CA ALA A 155 4.19 -11.45 7.25
C ALA A 155 2.96 -11.68 6.36
N SER A 156 1.83 -11.06 6.69
CA SER A 156 0.61 -11.23 5.89
C SER A 156 0.76 -10.61 4.50
N ALA A 157 1.43 -9.46 4.39
CA ALA A 157 1.67 -8.80 3.12
C ALA A 157 2.64 -9.58 2.24
N VAL A 158 3.69 -10.20 2.82
CA VAL A 158 4.58 -11.13 2.10
C VAL A 158 3.83 -12.33 1.54
N GLU A 159 2.91 -12.92 2.32
CA GLU A 159 2.07 -14.03 1.85
C GLU A 159 1.15 -13.59 0.70
N ASP A 160 0.53 -12.43 0.83
CA ASP A 160 -0.29 -11.82 -0.23
C ASP A 160 0.55 -11.53 -1.49
N CYS A 161 1.73 -10.93 -1.34
CA CYS A 161 2.64 -10.59 -2.43
C CYS A 161 3.09 -11.83 -3.22
N ARG A 162 3.36 -12.96 -2.55
CA ARG A 162 3.73 -14.21 -3.24
C ARG A 162 2.60 -14.75 -4.12
N LEU A 163 1.35 -14.53 -3.72
CA LEU A 163 0.18 -14.97 -4.48
C LEU A 163 -0.16 -13.98 -5.61
N ASN A 164 -0.01 -12.68 -5.35
CA ASN A 164 -0.34 -11.62 -6.29
C ASN A 164 0.74 -11.45 -7.38
N ALA A 165 2.01 -11.65 -7.02
CA ALA A 165 3.18 -11.53 -7.91
C ALA A 165 3.98 -12.84 -7.96
N PRO A 166 3.43 -13.94 -8.51
CA PRO A 166 4.07 -15.25 -8.48
C PRO A 166 5.41 -15.31 -9.25
N GLY A 167 5.67 -14.38 -10.17
CA GLY A 167 6.95 -14.24 -10.87
C GLY A 167 8.03 -13.50 -10.08
N ALA A 168 7.69 -12.86 -8.95
CA ALA A 168 8.63 -12.12 -8.13
C ALA A 168 9.25 -13.00 -7.04
N ARG A 169 10.54 -12.80 -6.77
CA ARG A 169 11.18 -13.32 -5.56
C ARG A 169 10.81 -12.41 -4.39
N VAL A 170 10.11 -12.95 -3.39
CA VAL A 170 9.63 -12.16 -2.23
C VAL A 170 10.47 -12.45 -0.99
N VAL A 171 11.17 -11.44 -0.49
CA VAL A 171 12.00 -11.49 0.72
C VAL A 171 11.28 -10.79 1.87
N ARG A 172 11.16 -11.50 2.99
CA ARG A 172 10.67 -10.90 4.23
C ARG A 172 11.80 -10.17 4.93
N GLY A 173 11.75 -8.86 5.05
CA GLY A 173 12.82 -8.08 5.66
C GLY A 173 12.50 -6.60 5.84
N ASP A 174 13.25 -5.99 6.75
CA ASP A 174 13.31 -4.55 6.96
C ASP A 174 14.25 -3.94 5.91
N VAL A 175 13.77 -2.98 5.12
CA VAL A 175 14.54 -2.35 4.03
C VAL A 175 15.83 -1.71 4.57
N ASP A 176 15.84 -1.18 5.80
CA ASP A 176 17.05 -0.58 6.39
C ASP A 176 18.18 -1.61 6.60
N LYS A 177 17.81 -2.88 6.76
CA LYS A 177 18.72 -4.00 7.08
C LYS A 177 18.88 -5.00 5.94
N TRP A 178 18.08 -4.88 4.90
CA TRP A 178 18.15 -5.74 3.73
C TRP A 178 19.47 -5.53 2.98
N GLN A 179 20.02 -6.62 2.44
CA GLN A 179 21.26 -6.60 1.68
C GLN A 179 20.95 -6.27 0.21
N PRO A 180 21.43 -5.13 -0.32
CA PRO A 180 21.12 -4.71 -1.67
C PRO A 180 21.70 -5.66 -2.73
N GLU A 181 20.95 -5.84 -3.80
CA GLU A 181 21.35 -6.55 -5.01
C GLU A 181 21.44 -5.55 -6.19
N ALA A 182 22.31 -5.83 -7.16
CA ALA A 182 22.43 -4.99 -8.34
C ALA A 182 21.10 -5.00 -9.13
N ALA A 183 20.56 -3.82 -9.39
CA ALA A 183 19.26 -3.64 -10.04
C ALA A 183 19.36 -2.66 -11.22
N SER A 184 18.46 -2.81 -12.20
CA SER A 184 18.30 -1.79 -13.25
C SER A 184 17.38 -0.67 -12.79
N VAL A 185 16.32 -1.01 -12.04
CA VAL A 185 15.36 -0.06 -11.49
C VAL A 185 14.96 -0.41 -10.06
N VAL A 186 14.59 0.60 -9.27
CA VAL A 186 14.00 0.46 -7.94
C VAL A 186 12.69 1.26 -7.88
N VAL A 187 11.65 0.66 -7.33
CA VAL A 187 10.44 1.35 -6.86
C VAL A 187 10.43 1.27 -5.34
N ALA A 188 10.12 2.37 -4.66
CA ALA A 188 9.99 2.41 -3.21
C ALA A 188 8.72 3.17 -2.79
N ASP A 189 7.92 2.58 -1.92
CA ASP A 189 6.70 3.15 -1.36
C ASP A 189 6.73 3.09 0.19
N PRO A 190 7.62 3.85 0.84
CA PRO A 190 7.74 3.84 2.29
C PRO A 190 6.49 4.40 2.99
N SER A 191 6.37 4.08 4.28
CA SER A 191 5.38 4.72 5.16
C SER A 191 5.57 6.25 5.27
N ARG A 192 4.68 6.92 6.00
CA ARG A 192 4.72 8.38 6.27
C ARG A 192 6.04 8.91 6.85
N HIS A 193 6.90 8.04 7.37
CA HIS A 193 8.23 8.43 7.85
C HIS A 193 9.22 8.74 6.72
N GLY A 194 8.95 8.29 5.49
CA GLY A 194 9.85 8.35 4.34
C GLY A 194 10.83 7.18 4.30
N LEU A 195 11.77 7.24 3.35
CA LEU A 195 12.88 6.28 3.21
C LEU A 195 13.81 6.35 4.43
N GLY A 196 14.27 7.55 4.77
CA GLY A 196 15.34 7.72 5.75
C GLY A 196 16.73 7.32 5.23
N PRO A 197 17.80 7.65 5.99
CA PRO A 197 19.18 7.56 5.50
C PRO A 197 19.62 6.12 5.22
N ALA A 198 19.23 5.16 6.07
CA ALA A 198 19.63 3.76 5.91
C ALA A 198 19.03 3.14 4.64
N ALA A 199 17.71 3.28 4.41
CA ALA A 199 17.08 2.85 3.16
C ALA A 199 17.66 3.56 1.94
N ALA A 200 17.94 4.87 2.02
CA ALA A 200 18.57 5.61 0.93
C ALA A 200 19.96 5.05 0.58
N ASP A 201 20.77 4.65 1.57
CA ASP A 201 22.04 3.95 1.34
C ASP A 201 21.82 2.61 0.64
N ARG A 202 20.77 1.85 1.02
CA ARG A 202 20.41 0.58 0.38
C ARG A 202 20.02 0.78 -1.07
N VAL A 203 19.16 1.76 -1.37
CA VAL A 203 18.76 2.11 -2.73
C VAL A 203 19.98 2.47 -3.56
N ALA A 204 20.88 3.31 -3.05
CA ALA A 204 22.08 3.69 -3.77
C ALA A 204 23.01 2.51 -4.07
N ALA A 205 23.18 1.60 -3.11
CA ALA A 205 24.00 0.40 -3.27
C ALA A 205 23.47 -0.60 -4.31
N THR A 206 22.20 -0.50 -4.72
CA THR A 206 21.68 -1.31 -5.85
C THR A 206 22.30 -0.91 -7.20
N GLY A 207 22.85 0.30 -7.30
CA GLY A 207 23.37 0.84 -8.56
C GLY A 207 22.29 1.09 -9.63
N ALA A 208 21.00 1.09 -9.26
CA ALA A 208 19.90 1.32 -10.19
C ALA A 208 20.11 2.60 -11.02
N ALA A 209 19.83 2.51 -12.31
CA ALA A 209 19.89 3.68 -13.19
C ALA A 209 18.71 4.64 -12.92
N ARG A 210 17.58 4.07 -12.48
CA ARG A 210 16.35 4.80 -12.19
C ARG A 210 15.72 4.34 -10.88
N VAL A 211 15.29 5.30 -10.09
CA VAL A 211 14.50 5.08 -8.87
C VAL A 211 13.18 5.82 -9.00
N VAL A 212 12.07 5.15 -8.70
CA VAL A 212 10.76 5.77 -8.55
C VAL A 212 10.36 5.70 -7.08
N LEU A 213 10.15 6.87 -6.46
CA LEU A 213 9.74 7.00 -5.07
C LEU A 213 8.30 7.48 -5.01
N VAL A 214 7.44 6.74 -4.31
CA VAL A 214 6.08 7.12 -3.93
C VAL A 214 6.12 7.61 -2.49
N SER A 215 5.54 8.77 -2.20
CA SER A 215 5.57 9.36 -0.87
C SER A 215 4.24 10.00 -0.48
N CYS A 216 3.70 9.57 0.66
CA CYS A 216 2.43 10.03 1.21
C CYS A 216 2.53 11.26 2.12
N ASP A 217 3.75 11.77 2.33
CA ASP A 217 4.03 12.94 3.16
C ASP A 217 5.02 13.90 2.46
N PRO A 218 4.59 15.13 2.09
CA PRO A 218 5.46 16.07 1.38
C PRO A 218 6.72 16.47 2.15
N ALA A 219 6.69 16.49 3.49
CA ALA A 219 7.85 16.84 4.29
C ALA A 219 8.88 15.71 4.33
N ALA A 220 8.43 14.45 4.39
CA ALA A 220 9.28 13.27 4.22
C ALA A 220 9.89 13.22 2.82
N PHE A 221 9.08 13.44 1.78
CA PHE A 221 9.56 13.54 0.40
C PHE A 221 10.72 14.53 0.25
N GLY A 222 10.59 15.75 0.80
CA GLY A 222 11.66 16.76 0.72
C GLY A 222 12.97 16.30 1.36
N ARG A 223 12.93 15.54 2.47
CA ARG A 223 14.13 14.96 3.09
C ARG A 223 14.71 13.84 2.23
N ASP A 224 13.86 12.98 1.69
CA ASP A 224 14.28 11.83 0.89
C ASP A 224 14.89 12.26 -0.45
N VAL A 225 14.41 13.36 -1.06
CA VAL A 225 15.06 14.00 -2.22
C VAL A 225 16.50 14.35 -1.91
N ALA A 226 16.76 15.04 -0.79
CA ALA A 226 18.11 15.43 -0.39
C ALA A 226 19.00 14.20 -0.12
N LEU A 227 18.44 13.14 0.48
CA LEU A 227 19.16 11.90 0.73
C LEU A 227 19.56 11.20 -0.58
N LEU A 228 18.66 11.09 -1.55
CA LEU A 228 18.96 10.48 -2.84
C LEU A 228 19.95 11.33 -3.66
N GLN A 229 19.82 12.66 -3.64
CA GLN A 229 20.78 13.57 -4.28
C GLN A 229 22.19 13.44 -3.72
N ALA A 230 22.34 13.34 -2.40
CA ALA A 230 23.63 13.10 -1.76
C ALA A 230 24.28 11.76 -2.17
N ARG A 231 23.52 10.87 -2.82
CA ARG A 231 23.94 9.54 -3.28
C ARG A 231 23.99 9.43 -4.81
N GLY A 232 24.04 10.56 -5.52
CA GLY A 232 24.23 10.61 -6.97
C GLY A 232 22.94 10.42 -7.78
N TYR A 233 21.77 10.68 -7.20
CA TYR A 233 20.50 10.62 -7.92
C TYR A 233 19.91 12.02 -8.10
N ALA A 234 19.63 12.40 -9.34
CA ALA A 234 18.95 13.66 -9.63
C ALA A 234 17.44 13.44 -9.75
N LEU A 235 16.65 14.27 -9.06
CA LEU A 235 15.21 14.36 -9.27
C LEU A 235 14.95 14.90 -10.68
N ARG A 236 14.28 14.11 -11.54
CA ARG A 236 14.00 14.48 -12.93
C ARG A 236 12.53 14.82 -13.20
N ALA A 237 11.61 14.23 -12.44
CA ALA A 237 10.19 14.49 -12.58
C ALA A 237 9.45 14.20 -11.27
N LEU A 238 8.31 14.85 -11.07
CA LEU A 238 7.35 14.52 -10.02
C LEU A 238 5.91 14.71 -10.50
N ARG A 239 5.01 13.92 -9.93
CA ARG A 239 3.56 13.95 -10.15
C ARG A 239 2.88 13.86 -8.79
N VAL A 240 1.96 14.78 -8.55
CA VAL A 240 1.10 14.74 -7.36
C VAL A 240 -0.17 13.97 -7.72
N VAL A 241 -0.57 13.04 -6.87
CA VAL A 241 -1.79 12.25 -7.02
C VAL A 241 -2.68 12.48 -5.81
N ASP A 242 -3.91 12.91 -6.05
CA ASP A 242 -4.90 13.16 -5.00
C ASP A 242 -5.64 11.85 -4.65
N LEU A 243 -5.04 11.06 -3.75
CA LEU A 243 -5.67 9.82 -3.25
C LEU A 243 -6.68 10.08 -2.13
N PHE A 244 -6.64 11.27 -1.53
CA PHE A 244 -7.49 11.64 -0.40
C PHE A 244 -8.15 13.00 -0.64
N PRO A 245 -9.08 13.09 -1.62
CA PRO A 245 -9.75 14.34 -1.94
C PRO A 245 -10.42 14.93 -0.70
N GLN A 246 -10.49 16.26 -0.65
CA GLN A 246 -11.05 17.02 0.48
C GLN A 246 -10.23 16.91 1.78
N THR A 247 -8.98 16.42 1.70
CA THR A 247 -8.02 16.43 2.82
C THR A 247 -6.75 17.20 2.44
N SER A 248 -5.84 17.39 3.39
CA SER A 248 -4.51 17.95 3.12
C SER A 248 -3.49 16.90 2.66
N HIS A 249 -3.88 15.63 2.56
CA HIS A 249 -2.98 14.55 2.17
C HIS A 249 -2.84 14.49 0.65
N VAL A 250 -1.61 14.36 0.18
CA VAL A 250 -1.30 14.15 -1.23
C VAL A 250 -0.22 13.08 -1.34
N GLU A 251 -0.30 12.26 -2.39
CA GLU A 251 0.78 11.37 -2.75
C GLU A 251 1.68 12.06 -3.78
N VAL A 252 2.99 11.88 -3.64
CA VAL A 252 3.99 12.37 -4.59
C VAL A 252 4.71 11.17 -5.18
N VAL A 253 4.52 10.94 -6.47
CA VAL A 253 5.31 9.99 -7.25
C VAL A 253 6.43 10.75 -7.91
N SER A 254 7.66 10.28 -7.79
CA SER A 254 8.84 11.02 -8.25
C SER A 254 9.84 10.10 -8.93
N ARG A 255 10.46 10.60 -10.00
CA ARG A 255 11.49 9.90 -10.77
C ARG A 255 12.85 10.50 -10.49
N PHE A 256 13.77 9.64 -10.11
CA PHE A 256 15.18 9.96 -9.97
C PHE A 256 15.99 9.14 -10.98
N ASP A 257 16.94 9.78 -11.63
CA ASP A 257 17.90 9.12 -12.52
C ASP A 257 19.31 9.31 -11.94
N ARG A 258 20.13 8.25 -11.99
CA ARG A 258 21.51 8.28 -11.48
C ARG A 258 22.39 9.14 -12.40
N GLU A 259 23.24 9.98 -11.80
CA GLU A 259 24.24 10.81 -12.49
C GLU A 259 25.55 10.07 -12.76
#